data_AF-A0AB73Z425-F1
#
_entry.id   AF-A0AB73Z425-F1
#
_cell.length_a   1.000
_cell.length_b   1.000
_cell.length_c   1.000
_cell.angle_alpha   90.00
_cell.angle_beta   90.00
_cell.angle_gamma   90.00
#
_symmetry.space_group_name_H-M   'P 1'
#
loop_
_entity.id
_entity.type
_entity.pdbx_description
1 polymer ?
#
loop_
_entity_poly.entity_id
_entity_poly.type
_entity_poly.pdbx_seq_one_letter_code
_entity_poly.pdbx_strand_id
1 'polypeptide(L)'
;MSSNNDRLSKTIMFLRFPLIVAVVFIHTNLADVMINGRLLVNEGQFPIHDLFRHIITNELARIAVPLFFFISGFLFFYHTDFSMKMYKQKLKKRVRTLLVPYLFWNTVVFLLFFLTQISFFFYDIRKE
;
A
#
# COMPACT_ATOMS: atom_id res chain seq x y z
N MET A 1 23.19 23.20 12.24
CA MET A 1 21.79 22.93 11.83
C MET A 1 21.67 21.86 10.73
N SER A 2 22.52 21.83 9.68
CA SER A 2 22.45 20.83 8.58
C SER A 2 22.60 19.38 9.03
N SER A 3 23.59 19.09 9.88
CA SER A 3 23.98 17.71 10.23
C SER A 3 22.87 16.87 10.85
N ASN A 4 21.96 17.46 11.64
CA ASN A 4 20.88 16.73 12.29
C ASN A 4 19.77 16.34 11.30
N ASN A 5 19.43 17.23 10.36
CA ASN A 5 18.45 16.94 9.32
C ASN A 5 18.99 15.90 8.34
N ASP A 6 20.30 15.95 8.04
CA ASP A 6 20.97 14.96 7.21
C ASP A 6 20.96 13.57 7.87
N ARG A 7 21.20 13.50 9.18
CA ARG A 7 21.10 12.26 9.96
C ARG A 7 19.67 11.73 10.00
N LEU A 8 18.69 12.59 10.25
CA LEU A 8 17.28 12.21 10.28
C LEU A 8 16.82 11.65 8.92
N SER A 9 17.15 12.34 7.83
CA SER A 9 16.84 11.90 6.47
C SER A 9 17.47 10.54 6.16
N LYS A 10 18.75 10.34 6.51
CA LYS A 10 19.45 9.06 6.35
C LYS A 10 18.82 7.94 7.18
N THR A 11 18.47 8.20 8.44
CA THR A 11 17.78 7.21 9.30
C THR A 11 16.42 6.83 8.72
N ILE A 12 15.64 7.81 8.26
CA ILE A 12 14.33 7.55 7.66
C ILE A 12 14.49 6.76 6.36
N MET A 13 15.45 7.11 5.50
CA MET A 13 15.73 6.34 4.29
C MET A 13 16.11 4.90 4.62
N PHE A 14 16.99 4.71 5.61
CA PHE A 14 17.41 3.38 6.06
C PHE A 14 16.25 2.56 6.61
N LEU A 15 15.34 3.16 7.39
CA LEU A 15 14.14 2.48 7.90
C LEU A 15 13.11 2.19 6.82
N ARG A 16 12.95 3.06 5.82
CA ARG A 16 11.96 2.87 4.75
C ARG A 16 12.20 1.61 3.94
N PHE A 17 13.46 1.28 3.65
CA PHE A 17 13.79 0.11 2.84
C PHE A 17 13.25 -1.23 3.42
N PRO A 18 13.62 -1.65 4.64
CA PRO A 18 13.11 -2.90 5.21
C PRO A 18 11.59 -2.86 5.42
N LEU A 19 11.01 -1.69 5.74
CA LEU A 19 9.57 -1.54 5.88
C LEU A 19 8.83 -1.73 4.55
N ILE A 20 9.37 -1.24 3.42
CA ILE A 20 8.79 -1.46 2.08
C ILE A 20 8.83 -2.96 1.74
N VAL A 21 9.98 -3.61 1.97
CA VAL A 21 10.14 -5.06 1.75
C VAL A 21 9.12 -5.85 2.56
N ALA A 22 8.91 -5.47 3.82
CA ALA A 22 7.91 -6.09 4.68
C ALA A 22 6.48 -5.91 4.13
N VAL A 23 6.12 -4.71 3.63
CA VAL A 23 4.82 -4.48 2.98
C VAL A 23 4.64 -5.37 1.74
N VAL A 24 5.68 -5.60 0.95
CA VAL A 24 5.60 -6.53 -0.18
C VAL A 24 5.34 -7.96 0.30
N PHE A 25 5.97 -8.41 1.38
CA PHE A 25 5.74 -9.75 1.94
C PHE A 25 4.29 -10.00 2.37
N ILE A 26 3.60 -9.03 2.99
CA ILE A 26 2.18 -9.20 3.38
C ILE A 26 1.23 -9.23 2.17
N HIS A 27 1.63 -8.66 1.03
CA HIS A 27 0.81 -8.64 -0.18
C HIS A 27 1.15 -9.76 -1.17
N THR A 28 2.26 -10.47 -0.97
CA THR A 28 2.70 -11.58 -1.83
C THR A 28 2.31 -12.94 -1.26
N ASN A 29 1.15 -13.05 -0.62
CA ASN A 29 0.71 -14.31 -0.04
C ASN A 29 0.48 -15.38 -1.13
N LEU A 30 1.46 -16.26 -1.31
CA LEU A 30 1.43 -17.37 -2.27
C LEU A 30 0.72 -18.64 -1.76
N ALA A 31 0.33 -18.70 -0.49
CA ALA A 31 -0.23 -19.93 0.08
C ALA A 31 -1.59 -20.28 -0.52
N ASP A 32 -2.34 -19.29 -0.98
CA ASP A 32 -3.69 -19.49 -1.52
C ASP A 32 -3.70 -19.68 -3.05
N VAL A 33 -2.53 -19.82 -3.67
CA VAL A 33 -2.42 -19.98 -5.12
C VAL A 33 -2.68 -21.44 -5.51
N MET A 34 -3.78 -21.66 -6.21
CA MET A 34 -4.17 -22.97 -6.74
C MET A 34 -3.74 -23.11 -8.21
N ILE A 35 -3.00 -24.18 -8.54
CA ILE A 35 -2.70 -24.57 -9.92
C ILE A 35 -3.26 -25.98 -10.15
N ASN A 36 -4.05 -26.14 -11.21
CA ASN A 36 -4.68 -27.42 -11.58
C ASN A 36 -5.47 -28.06 -10.43
N GLY A 37 -6.18 -27.26 -9.62
CA GLY A 37 -6.99 -27.73 -8.50
C GLY A 37 -6.21 -28.20 -7.28
N ARG A 38 -4.89 -27.96 -7.23
CA ARG A 38 -4.04 -28.24 -6.06
C ARG A 38 -3.39 -26.96 -5.58
N LEU A 39 -3.24 -26.82 -4.26
CA LEU A 39 -2.45 -25.74 -3.67
C LEU A 39 -0.99 -25.90 -4.13
N LEU A 40 -0.37 -24.79 -4.56
CA LEU A 40 1.03 -24.76 -4.94
C LEU A 40 1.96 -25.16 -3.79
N VAL A 41 1.60 -24.74 -2.57
CA VAL A 41 2.31 -25.05 -1.33
C VAL A 41 1.25 -25.51 -0.34
N ASN A 42 1.28 -26.79 0.04
CA ASN A 42 0.39 -27.29 1.10
C ASN A 42 0.97 -26.91 2.47
N GLU A 43 0.11 -26.49 3.39
CA GLU A 43 0.52 -26.25 4.77
C GLU A 43 1.16 -27.52 5.37
N GLY A 44 2.32 -27.37 6.00
CA GLY A 44 3.07 -28.47 6.61
C GLY A 44 3.98 -29.25 5.64
N GLN A 45 3.94 -28.96 4.34
CA GLN A 45 4.86 -29.58 3.36
C GLN A 45 6.31 -29.14 3.60
N PHE A 46 6.50 -27.89 4.05
CA PHE A 46 7.81 -27.32 4.36
C PHE A 46 7.77 -26.57 5.70
N PRO A 47 7.93 -27.26 6.85
CA PRO A 47 7.69 -26.67 8.16
C PRO A 47 8.61 -25.48 8.49
N ILE A 48 9.86 -25.50 8.01
CA ILE A 48 10.80 -24.38 8.17
C ILE A 48 10.31 -23.16 7.37
N HIS A 49 9.90 -23.36 6.11
CA HIS A 49 9.36 -22.30 5.28
C HIS A 49 8.11 -21.69 5.90
N ASP A 50 7.20 -22.53 6.41
CA ASP A 50 5.94 -22.08 7.02
C ASP A 50 6.20 -21.27 8.30
N LEU A 51 7.20 -21.67 9.10
CA LEU A 51 7.65 -20.90 10.26
C LEU A 51 8.22 -19.54 9.88
N PHE A 52 9.14 -19.49 8.90
CA PHE A 52 9.71 -18.23 8.41
C PHE A 52 8.63 -17.32 7.84
N ARG A 53 7.75 -17.85 7.01
CA ARG A 53 6.60 -17.14 6.45
C ARG A 53 5.73 -16.56 7.55
N HIS A 54 5.41 -17.34 8.58
CA HIS A 54 4.59 -16.89 9.70
C HIS A 54 5.25 -15.73 10.45
N ILE A 55 6.51 -15.87 10.86
CA ILE A 55 7.23 -14.83 11.62
C ILE A 55 7.41 -13.56 10.79
N ILE A 56 7.84 -13.67 9.53
CA ILE A 56 8.08 -12.51 8.67
C ILE A 56 6.76 -11.80 8.33
N THR A 57 5.72 -12.54 7.96
CA THR A 57 4.49 -11.97 7.40
C THR A 57 3.50 -11.55 8.48
N ASN A 58 3.25 -12.41 9.47
CA ASN A 58 2.26 -12.13 10.51
C ASN A 58 2.79 -11.19 11.59
N GLU A 59 4.04 -11.36 12.02
CA GLU A 59 4.56 -10.60 13.16
C GLU A 59 5.30 -9.34 12.70
N LEU A 60 6.37 -9.50 11.90
CA LEU A 60 7.25 -8.38 11.56
C LEU A 60 6.62 -7.43 10.53
N ALA A 61 6.01 -7.99 9.48
CA ALA A 61 5.53 -7.17 8.38
C ALA A 61 4.21 -6.44 8.67
N ARG A 62 3.37 -6.95 9.58
CA ARG A 62 2.19 -6.19 10.05
C ARG A 62 2.56 -4.90 10.76
N ILE A 63 3.71 -4.85 11.42
CA ILE A 63 4.21 -3.64 12.10
C ILE A 63 4.66 -2.57 11.09
N ALA A 64 4.95 -2.95 9.84
CA ALA A 64 5.44 -2.01 8.84
C ALA A 64 4.45 -0.88 8.54
N VAL A 65 3.16 -1.19 8.43
CA VAL A 65 2.10 -0.21 8.15
C VAL A 65 1.95 0.84 9.27
N PRO A 66 1.76 0.47 10.56
CA PRO A 66 1.69 1.45 11.64
C PRO A 66 3.01 2.23 11.83
N LEU A 67 4.18 1.64 11.54
CA LEU A 67 5.44 2.39 11.56
C LEU A 67 5.52 3.44 10.44
N PHE A 68 5.10 3.12 9.22
CA PHE A 68 5.02 4.12 8.15
C PHE A 68 4.06 5.25 8.50
N PHE A 69 2.92 4.92 9.10
CA PHE A 69 1.96 5.90 9.58
C PHE A 69 2.58 6.80 10.65
N PHE A 70 3.29 6.23 11.63
CA PHE A 70 3.97 6.97 12.68
C PHE A 70 5.06 7.90 12.12
N ILE A 71 5.94 7.41 11.24
CA ILE A 71 6.99 8.23 10.61
C ILE A 71 6.38 9.37 9.80
N SER A 72 5.31 9.12 9.05
CA SER A 72 4.57 10.14 8.29
C SER A 72 3.96 11.20 9.20
N GLY A 73 3.37 10.80 10.33
CA GLY A 73 2.82 11.70 11.34
C GLY A 73 3.90 12.54 12.02
N PHE A 74 5.01 11.93 12.43
CA PHE A 74 6.15 12.62 13.00
C PHE A 74 6.71 13.68 12.03
N LEU A 75 6.97 13.31 10.77
CA LEU A 75 7.44 14.24 9.73
C LEU A 75 6.44 15.35 9.40
N PHE A 76 5.15 15.10 9.61
CA PHE A 76 4.12 16.12 9.41
C PHE A 76 4.33 17.33 10.34
N PHE A 77 4.83 17.10 11.56
CA PHE A 77 4.98 18.12 12.61
C PHE A 77 6.43 18.47 12.98
N TYR A 78 7.43 17.71 12.51
CA TYR A 78 8.84 17.80 12.95
C TYR A 78 9.50 19.20 12.85
N HIS A 79 9.11 20.04 11.89
CA HIS A 79 9.68 21.38 11.69
C HIS A 79 8.64 22.47 11.61
N THR A 80 7.51 22.34 12.33
CA THR A 80 6.56 23.43 12.30
C THR A 80 5.72 23.53 13.56
N ASP A 81 5.59 24.77 14.05
CA ASP A 81 4.70 25.09 15.15
C ASP A 81 3.26 24.72 14.78
N PHE A 82 2.59 24.07 15.72
CA PHE A 82 1.24 23.61 15.50
C PHE A 82 0.28 24.80 15.42
N SER A 83 -0.22 25.07 14.21
CA SER A 83 -1.29 26.03 13.97
C SER A 83 -2.37 25.41 13.08
N MET A 84 -3.64 25.61 13.44
CA MET A 84 -4.77 25.11 12.65
C MET A 84 -4.75 25.61 11.20
N LYS A 85 -4.26 26.84 10.96
CA LYS A 85 -4.13 27.39 9.61
C LYS A 85 -3.11 26.58 8.78
N MET A 86 -1.97 26.28 9.37
CA MET A 86 -0.93 25.48 8.71
C MET A 86 -1.39 24.03 8.50
N TYR A 87 -2.03 23.42 9.49
CA TYR A 87 -2.58 22.06 9.36
C TYR A 87 -3.53 21.96 8.16
N LYS A 88 -4.49 22.89 8.05
CA LYS A 88 -5.41 22.98 6.90
C LYS A 88 -4.67 23.18 5.57
N GLN A 89 -3.62 24.00 5.53
CA GLN A 89 -2.82 24.20 4.32
C GLN A 89 -2.07 22.93 3.89
N LYS A 90 -1.43 22.21 4.83
CA LYS A 90 -0.76 20.93 4.55
C LYS A 90 -1.76 19.88 4.06
N LEU A 91 -2.94 19.81 4.68
CA LEU A 91 -4.01 18.89 4.25
C LEU A 91 -4.55 19.24 2.87
N LYS A 92 -4.81 20.52 2.57
CA LYS A 92 -5.27 20.98 1.24
C LYS A 92 -4.29 20.60 0.14
N LYS A 93 -2.98 20.71 0.39
CA LYS A 93 -1.94 20.26 -0.56
C LYS A 93 -2.06 18.75 -0.81
N ARG A 94 -2.17 17.94 0.25
CA ARG A 94 -2.31 16.48 0.14
C ARG A 94 -3.58 16.06 -0.60
N VAL A 95 -4.71 16.72 -0.35
CA VAL A 95 -5.96 16.48 -1.09
C VAL A 95 -5.73 16.71 -2.59
N ARG A 96 -5.08 17.81 -2.97
CA ARG A 96 -4.81 18.12 -4.38
C ARG A 96 -3.83 17.14 -5.04
N THR A 97 -2.81 16.67 -4.32
CA THR A 97 -1.76 15.80 -4.89
C THR A 97 -2.07 14.31 -4.79
N LEU A 98 -2.96 13.89 -3.89
CA LEU A 98 -3.27 12.47 -3.65
C LEU A 98 -4.74 12.17 -3.95
N LEU A 99 -5.67 12.85 -3.27
CA LEU A 99 -7.09 12.50 -3.34
C LEU A 99 -7.71 12.82 -4.72
N VAL A 100 -7.45 14.03 -5.24
CA VAL A 100 -7.97 14.46 -6.55
C VAL A 100 -7.53 13.51 -7.68
N PRO A 101 -6.23 13.23 -7.89
CA PRO A 101 -5.83 12.31 -8.95
C PRO A 101 -6.31 10.88 -8.71
N TYR A 102 -6.37 10.42 -7.45
CA TYR A 102 -6.93 9.10 -7.14
C TYR A 102 -8.41 8.99 -7.53
N LEU A 103 -9.26 9.94 -7.12
CA LEU A 103 -10.68 9.93 -7.46
C LEU A 103 -10.91 10.06 -8.97
N PHE A 104 -10.11 10.90 -9.63
CA PHE A 104 -10.17 11.03 -11.09
C PHE A 104 -9.92 9.69 -11.78
N TRP A 105 -8.80 9.02 -11.48
CA TRP A 105 -8.47 7.74 -12.10
C TRP A 105 -9.47 6.63 -11.75
N ASN A 106 -9.93 6.56 -10.49
CA ASN A 106 -10.97 5.59 -10.12
C ASN A 106 -12.27 5.81 -10.88
N THR A 107 -12.68 7.08 -11.06
CA THR A 107 -13.88 7.41 -11.84
C THR A 107 -13.71 7.01 -13.30
N VAL A 108 -12.55 7.29 -13.91
CA VAL A 108 -12.25 6.88 -15.29
C VAL A 108 -12.30 5.36 -15.46
N VAL A 109 -11.65 4.61 -14.56
CA VAL A 109 -11.66 3.13 -14.61
C VAL A 109 -13.09 2.59 -14.43
N PHE A 110 -13.84 3.15 -13.50
CA PHE A 110 -15.24 2.74 -13.27
C PHE A 110 -16.12 3.00 -14.50
N LEU A 111 -15.98 4.15 -15.15
CA LEU A 111 -16.69 4.46 -16.39
C LEU A 111 -16.30 3.53 -17.53
N LEU A 112 -15.00 3.25 -17.71
CA LEU A 112 -14.53 2.31 -18.74
C LEU A 112 -15.11 0.92 -18.51
N PHE A 113 -15.08 0.42 -17.28
CA PHE A 113 -15.66 -0.87 -16.92
C PHE A 113 -17.16 -0.92 -17.26
N PHE A 114 -17.92 0.12 -16.89
CA PHE A 114 -19.34 0.20 -17.18
C PHE A 114 -19.65 0.25 -18.69
N LEU A 115 -18.88 1.02 -19.46
CA LEU A 115 -18.99 1.08 -20.92
C LEU A 115 -18.69 -0.27 -21.57
N THR A 116 -17.66 -0.99 -21.10
CA THR A 116 -17.36 -2.33 -21.61
C THR A 116 -18.48 -3.32 -21.30
N GLN A 117 -19.08 -3.23 -20.12
CA GLN A 117 -20.19 -4.10 -19.73
C GLN A 117 -21.46 -3.85 -20.56
N ILE A 118 -21.79 -2.57 -20.81
CA ILE A 118 -22.88 -2.18 -21.70
C ILE A 118 -22.64 -2.66 -23.13
N SER A 119 -21.43 -2.44 -23.66
CA SER A 119 -21.08 -2.84 -25.03
C SER A 119 -21.18 -4.35 -25.20
N PHE A 120 -20.75 -5.12 -24.21
CA PHE A 120 -20.89 -6.58 -24.18
C PHE A 120 -22.36 -7.01 -24.16
N PHE A 121 -23.18 -6.40 -23.30
CA PHE A 121 -24.61 -6.67 -23.22
C PHE A 121 -25.34 -6.40 -24.54
N PHE A 122 -25.05 -5.28 -25.21
CA PHE A 122 -25.64 -4.98 -26.52
C PHE A 122 -25.14 -5.89 -27.65
N TYR A 123 -23.89 -6.35 -27.57
CA TYR A 123 -23.37 -7.34 -28.52
C TYR A 123 -24.09 -8.68 -28.39
N ASP A 124 -24.38 -9.11 -27.16
CA ASP A 124 -25.12 -10.34 -26.86
C ASP A 124 -26.55 -10.28 -27.42
N ILE A 125 -27.28 -9.19 -27.15
CA ILE A 125 -28.65 -8.98 -27.69
C ILE A 125 -28.69 -8.98 -29.23
N ARG A 126 -27.65 -8.49 -29.90
CA ARG A 126 -27.62 -8.44 -31.38
C ARG A 126 -27.38 -9.83 -32.00
N LYS A 127 -26.94 -10.81 -31.22
CA LYS A 127 -26.55 -12.14 -31.70
C LYS A 127 -27.67 -13.18 -31.57
N GLU A 128 -28.72 -12.87 -30.81
CA GLU A 128 -30.01 -13.59 -30.78
C GLU A 128 -30.93 -13.11 -31.91
#